data_AF-A0A352YYC2-F1
#
_entry.id   AF-A0A352YYC2-F1
#
_cell.length_a   1.000
_cell.length_b   1.000
_cell.length_c   1.000
_cell.angle_alpha   90.00
_cell.angle_beta   90.00
_cell.angle_gamma   90.00
#
_symmetry.space_group_name_H-M   'P 1'
#
loop_
_entity.id
_entity.type
_entity.pdbx_description
1 polymer ?
#
loop_
_entity_poly.entity_id
_entity_poly.type
_entity_poly.pdbx_seq_one_letter_code
_entity_poly.pdbx_strand_id
1 'polypeptide(L)'
;ACAEHEFTIAGEKIAGANPFDPLESPDHIARLKARCDYVIVLHHGGKEHYRYPTPGLRKVCRKMADKGADLVVCQHSHCIGAFEKYNEATIVYGQGNFLFDRSDNEFWSTGLLLQVSLAEKLFVEYIPFCKKGNGVQLAEKKDEYSILGPFFLRSEQILKPGFVESEFARYCDENGQYYMAVFAGFGKIVRNIDKLFKGFFTRRLYSWKKASLIQNHVECESQRETVIGYLNNKRLRN
;
A
#
# COMPACT_ATOMS: atom_id res chain seq x y z
N ALA A 1 4.89 -8.62 11.86
CA ALA A 1 4.40 -8.34 10.49
C ALA A 1 2.88 -8.41 10.47
N CYS A 2 2.21 -7.61 9.63
CA CYS A 2 0.75 -7.65 9.42
C CYS A 2 0.42 -7.28 7.96
N ALA A 3 -0.79 -7.58 7.49
CA ALA A 3 -1.21 -7.34 6.12
C ALA A 3 -2.64 -6.75 6.05
N GLU A 4 -2.87 -5.83 5.12
CA GLU A 4 -4.22 -5.37 4.77
C GLU A 4 -5.08 -6.54 4.27
N HIS A 5 -6.40 -6.42 4.39
CA HIS A 5 -7.31 -7.52 4.09
C HIS A 5 -7.39 -7.82 2.59
N GLU A 6 -6.65 -8.85 2.15
CA GLU A 6 -6.68 -9.40 0.79
C GLU A 6 -6.97 -10.91 0.77
N PHE A 7 -6.78 -11.56 -0.38
CA PHE A 7 -7.21 -12.95 -0.64
C PHE A 7 -6.65 -14.02 0.31
N THR A 8 -5.54 -13.76 1.02
CA THR A 8 -4.80 -14.77 1.82
C THR A 8 -4.57 -14.34 3.27
N ILE A 9 -5.62 -13.96 3.98
CA ILE A 9 -5.56 -13.50 5.38
C ILE A 9 -5.99 -14.59 6.36
N ALA A 10 -5.33 -14.67 7.50
CA ALA A 10 -5.67 -15.58 8.58
C ALA A 10 -6.99 -15.19 9.24
N GLY A 11 -7.81 -16.18 9.55
CA GLY A 11 -8.99 -16.05 10.40
C GLY A 11 -8.96 -17.13 11.49
N GLU A 12 -9.98 -17.16 12.35
CA GLU A 12 -10.03 -18.12 13.47
C GLU A 12 -9.87 -19.59 13.04
N LYS A 13 -10.32 -19.93 11.83
CA LYS A 13 -10.33 -21.29 11.28
C LYS A 13 -9.61 -21.42 9.94
N ILE A 14 -8.91 -20.37 9.49
CA ILE A 14 -8.30 -20.33 8.16
C ILE A 14 -6.87 -19.82 8.30
N ALA A 15 -5.91 -20.57 7.75
CA ALA A 15 -4.51 -20.14 7.69
C ALA A 15 -4.32 -19.00 6.68
N GLY A 16 -3.42 -18.07 6.99
CA GLY A 16 -3.09 -16.95 6.11
C GLY A 16 -2.12 -15.97 6.76
N ALA A 17 -1.97 -14.79 6.17
CA ALA A 17 -1.17 -13.70 6.73
C ALA A 17 -1.88 -13.07 7.94
N ASN A 18 -1.10 -12.62 8.93
CA ASN A 18 -1.62 -11.92 10.10
C ASN A 18 -2.35 -10.63 9.66
N PRO A 19 -3.67 -10.47 9.90
CA PRO A 19 -4.38 -9.27 9.49
C PRO A 19 -3.88 -8.03 10.24
N PHE A 20 -3.85 -6.90 9.54
CA PHE A 20 -3.83 -5.60 10.18
C PHE A 20 -5.23 -5.29 10.70
N ASP A 21 -5.28 -5.02 11.99
CA ASP A 21 -6.45 -4.50 12.70
C ASP A 21 -6.09 -3.12 13.29
N PRO A 22 -6.78 -2.04 12.89
CA PRO A 22 -6.49 -0.69 13.39
C PRO A 22 -6.79 -0.49 14.88
N LEU A 23 -7.58 -1.35 15.51
CA LEU A 23 -7.90 -1.31 16.94
C LEU A 23 -6.86 -2.10 17.75
N GLU A 24 -6.37 -3.23 17.24
CA GLU A 24 -5.51 -4.14 18.01
C GLU A 24 -4.01 -4.05 17.67
N SER A 25 -3.68 -3.89 16.38
CA SER A 25 -2.28 -3.91 15.90
C SER A 25 -1.42 -2.81 16.52
N PRO A 26 -1.91 -1.57 16.70
CA PRO A 26 -1.13 -0.53 17.38
C PRO A 26 -0.80 -0.89 18.83
N ASP A 27 -1.67 -1.63 19.52
CA ASP A 27 -1.43 -2.03 20.90
C ASP A 27 -0.48 -3.24 21.01
N HIS A 28 -0.48 -4.13 20.01
CA HIS A 28 0.59 -5.13 19.86
C HIS A 28 1.98 -4.48 19.80
N ILE A 29 2.13 -3.40 19.05
CA ILE A 29 3.40 -2.67 18.91
C ILE A 29 3.82 -2.07 20.25
N ALA A 30 2.91 -1.41 20.96
CA ALA A 30 3.19 -0.82 22.27
C ALA A 30 3.64 -1.88 23.29
N ARG A 31 2.96 -3.05 23.31
CA ARG A 31 3.34 -4.18 24.18
C ARG A 31 4.73 -4.73 23.84
N LEU A 32 5.09 -4.77 22.55
CA LEU A 32 6.42 -5.20 22.11
C LEU A 32 7.50 -4.19 22.48
N LYS A 33 7.24 -2.89 22.28
CA LYS A 33 8.22 -1.84 22.60
C LYS A 33 8.59 -1.81 24.08
N ALA A 34 7.65 -2.12 24.97
CA ALA A 34 7.94 -2.25 26.40
C ALA A 34 8.91 -3.39 26.77
N ARG A 35 9.24 -4.28 25.82
CA ARG A 35 10.02 -5.51 26.04
C ARG A 35 11.21 -5.66 25.08
N CYS A 36 11.41 -4.71 24.18
CA CYS A 36 12.42 -4.78 23.12
C CYS A 36 13.07 -3.41 22.93
N ASP A 37 14.37 -3.39 22.65
CA ASP A 37 15.10 -2.15 22.35
C ASP A 37 14.59 -1.52 21.05
N TYR A 38 14.34 -2.37 20.04
CA TYR A 38 13.86 -1.98 18.72
C TYR A 38 12.62 -2.77 18.29
N VAL A 39 11.67 -2.10 17.68
CA VAL A 39 10.47 -2.69 17.07
C VAL A 39 10.44 -2.35 15.58
N ILE A 40 10.58 -3.38 14.75
CA ILE A 40 10.50 -3.27 13.29
C ILE A 40 9.16 -3.87 12.83
N VAL A 41 8.36 -3.07 12.14
CA VAL A 41 7.06 -3.47 11.62
C VAL A 41 7.14 -3.65 10.11
N LEU A 42 6.93 -4.89 9.65
CA LEU A 42 6.65 -5.18 8.24
C LEU A 42 5.14 -5.11 8.03
N HIS A 43 4.67 -4.16 7.24
CA HIS A 43 3.27 -3.94 6.93
C HIS A 43 3.02 -4.18 5.45
N HIS A 44 2.26 -5.21 5.10
CA HIS A 44 1.88 -5.48 3.71
C HIS A 44 0.58 -4.74 3.38
N GLY A 45 0.68 -3.54 2.82
CA GLY A 45 -0.45 -2.67 2.55
C GLY A 45 -0.08 -1.48 1.66
N GLY A 46 -1.09 -0.86 1.06
CA GLY A 46 -0.93 0.26 0.15
C GLY A 46 -1.55 0.02 -1.23
N LYS A 47 -1.15 0.80 -2.22
CA LYS A 47 -1.67 0.68 -3.58
C LYS A 47 -0.59 0.18 -4.53
N GLU A 48 -0.88 -0.90 -5.24
CA GLU A 48 -0.03 -1.41 -6.30
C GLU A 48 0.29 -0.30 -7.33
N HIS A 49 1.56 -0.23 -7.72
CA HIS A 49 2.09 0.69 -8.73
C HIS A 49 1.84 2.18 -8.43
N TYR A 50 1.62 2.53 -7.15
CA TYR A 50 1.52 3.90 -6.67
C TYR A 50 2.74 4.24 -5.79
N ARG A 51 3.59 5.17 -6.26
CA ARG A 51 4.89 5.50 -5.65
C ARG A 51 4.81 6.42 -4.42
N TYR A 52 3.62 6.92 -4.08
CA TYR A 52 3.39 7.72 -2.86
C TYR A 52 2.53 6.92 -1.87
N PRO A 53 2.59 7.20 -0.55
CA PRO A 53 1.61 6.65 0.37
C PRO A 53 0.24 7.29 0.11
N THR A 54 -0.84 6.52 0.30
CA THR A 54 -2.17 7.14 0.44
C THR A 54 -2.25 7.86 1.79
N PRO A 55 -3.16 8.85 1.97
CA PRO A 55 -3.38 9.47 3.28
C PRO A 55 -3.69 8.44 4.37
N GLY A 56 -4.46 7.40 4.02
CA GLY A 56 -4.78 6.28 4.91
C GLY A 56 -3.55 5.46 5.30
N LEU A 57 -2.73 5.03 4.33
CA LEU A 57 -1.50 4.27 4.60
C LEU A 57 -0.52 5.08 5.44
N ARG A 58 -0.35 6.37 5.12
CA ARG A 58 0.51 7.28 5.91
C ARG A 58 0.01 7.38 7.35
N LYS A 59 -1.29 7.56 7.56
CA LYS A 59 -1.90 7.62 8.89
C LYS A 59 -1.68 6.32 9.66
N VAL A 60 -1.82 5.16 9.02
CA VAL A 60 -1.55 3.86 9.62
C VAL A 60 -0.08 3.68 9.98
N CYS A 61 0.86 3.85 9.04
CA CYS A 61 2.29 3.66 9.28
C CYS A 61 2.79 4.69 10.34
N ARG A 62 2.28 5.93 10.39
CA ARG A 62 2.56 6.90 11.47
C ARG A 62 1.99 6.51 12.84
N LYS A 63 0.77 5.95 12.89
CA LYS A 63 0.19 5.44 14.14
C LYS A 63 1.01 4.29 14.73
N MET A 64 1.59 3.45 13.88
CA MET A 64 2.52 2.40 14.30
C MET A 64 3.79 2.99 14.93
N ALA A 65 4.36 4.03 14.32
CA ALA A 65 5.49 4.77 14.89
C ALA A 65 5.14 5.42 16.24
N ASP A 66 3.99 6.08 16.36
CA ASP A 66 3.51 6.67 17.64
C ASP A 66 3.36 5.63 18.76
N LYS A 67 3.14 4.36 18.41
CA LYS A 67 3.02 3.26 19.37
C LYS A 67 4.35 2.57 19.68
N GLY A 68 5.46 3.07 19.14
CA GLY A 68 6.80 2.63 19.48
C GLY A 68 7.51 1.82 18.41
N ALA A 69 7.00 1.76 17.18
CA ALA A 69 7.79 1.21 16.07
C ALA A 69 8.95 2.15 15.71
N ASP A 70 10.18 1.62 15.67
CA ASP A 70 11.39 2.34 15.28
C ASP A 70 11.60 2.34 13.75
N LEU A 71 11.11 1.29 13.09
CA LEU A 71 11.09 1.17 11.64
C LEU A 71 9.77 0.55 11.17
N VAL A 72 9.10 1.20 10.24
CA VAL A 72 7.93 0.64 9.53
C VAL A 72 8.28 0.49 8.06
N VAL A 73 8.24 -0.74 7.55
CA VAL A 73 8.46 -1.04 6.13
C VAL A 73 7.13 -1.47 5.53
N CYS A 74 6.51 -0.57 4.77
CA CYS A 74 5.25 -0.81 4.07
C CYS A 74 5.60 -1.49 2.71
N GLN A 75 5.13 -2.72 2.48
CA GLN A 75 5.31 -3.56 1.28
C GLN A 75 3.95 -3.75 0.58
N HIS A 76 3.90 -4.24 -0.67
CA HIS A 76 2.69 -4.44 -1.54
C HIS A 76 2.64 -3.49 -2.76
N SER A 77 3.24 -2.30 -2.70
CA SER A 77 3.19 -1.35 -3.82
C SER A 77 3.85 -1.83 -5.11
N HIS A 78 4.66 -2.90 -5.05
CA HIS A 78 5.44 -3.45 -6.17
C HIS A 78 6.31 -2.41 -6.90
N CYS A 79 6.65 -1.30 -6.24
CA CYS A 79 7.50 -0.24 -6.76
C CYS A 79 8.29 0.42 -5.64
N ILE A 80 9.39 1.08 -6.00
CA ILE A 80 10.12 1.97 -5.08
C ILE A 80 9.28 3.23 -4.88
N GLY A 81 8.81 3.43 -3.65
CA GLY A 81 8.00 4.59 -3.30
C GLY A 81 8.83 5.73 -2.72
N ALA A 82 8.59 6.04 -1.44
CA ALA A 82 9.21 7.11 -0.68
C ALA A 82 9.50 6.66 0.76
N PHE A 83 10.21 7.47 1.54
CA PHE A 83 10.31 7.30 2.99
C PHE A 83 10.04 8.62 3.71
N GLU A 84 9.76 8.55 5.01
CA GLU A 84 9.83 9.72 5.88
C GLU A 84 10.46 9.34 7.22
N LYS A 85 11.12 10.32 7.84
CA LYS A 85 11.42 10.28 9.27
C LYS A 85 10.25 10.93 10.00
N TYR A 86 9.63 10.19 10.91
CA TYR A 86 8.48 10.66 11.68
C TYR A 86 8.74 10.39 13.15
N ASN A 87 8.86 11.46 13.94
CA ASN A 87 9.44 11.41 15.28
C ASN A 87 10.82 10.71 15.25
N GLU A 88 11.06 9.74 16.13
CA GLU A 88 12.29 8.95 16.14
C GLU A 88 12.25 7.73 15.18
N ALA A 89 11.16 7.53 14.43
CA ALA A 89 10.98 6.38 13.57
C ALA A 89 11.30 6.67 12.09
N THR A 90 11.74 5.64 11.37
CA THR A 90 11.82 5.67 9.91
C THR A 90 10.65 4.89 9.31
N ILE A 91 9.95 5.46 8.33
CA ILE A 91 8.85 4.80 7.62
C ILE A 91 9.21 4.72 6.14
N VAL A 92 9.23 3.53 5.57
CA VAL A 92 9.53 3.27 4.15
C VAL A 92 8.29 2.76 3.44
N TYR A 93 7.78 3.53 2.47
CA TYR A 93 6.58 3.24 1.68
C TYR A 93 6.93 2.53 0.37
N GLY A 94 7.38 1.29 0.45
CA GLY A 94 7.67 0.44 -0.71
C GLY A 94 9.14 0.45 -1.12
N GLN A 95 9.77 -0.72 -1.02
CA GLN A 95 11.16 -0.97 -1.43
C GLN A 95 11.28 -1.55 -2.85
N GLY A 96 10.17 -1.67 -3.60
CA GLY A 96 10.14 -2.41 -4.86
C GLY A 96 10.11 -3.93 -4.68
N ASN A 97 10.17 -4.65 -5.80
CA ASN A 97 10.23 -6.11 -5.80
C ASN A 97 11.68 -6.58 -5.71
N PHE A 98 11.91 -7.70 -5.03
CA PHE A 98 13.21 -8.38 -5.13
C PHE A 98 13.38 -8.97 -6.53
N LEU A 99 12.50 -9.87 -6.97
CA LEU A 99 12.57 -10.43 -8.32
C LEU A 99 11.19 -10.85 -8.82
N PHE A 100 10.63 -10.12 -9.79
CA PHE A 100 9.45 -10.54 -10.56
C PHE A 100 9.82 -10.70 -12.04
N ASP A 101 9.69 -11.91 -12.57
CA ASP A 101 10.03 -12.25 -13.97
C ASP A 101 8.83 -12.55 -14.86
N ARG A 102 7.68 -11.92 -14.55
CA ARG A 102 6.42 -12.18 -15.28
C ARG A 102 6.19 -11.26 -16.47
N SER A 103 6.76 -10.05 -16.45
CA SER A 103 6.63 -9.07 -17.52
C SER A 103 7.70 -7.99 -17.41
N ASP A 104 7.92 -7.26 -18.50
CA ASP A 104 8.74 -6.07 -18.53
C ASP A 104 7.92 -4.86 -18.06
N ASN A 105 8.16 -4.40 -16.83
CA ASN A 105 7.42 -3.32 -16.17
C ASN A 105 8.42 -2.40 -15.46
N GLU A 106 8.32 -1.08 -15.68
CA GLU A 106 9.24 -0.10 -15.07
C GLU A 106 9.26 -0.15 -13.54
N PHE A 107 8.18 -0.60 -12.90
CA PHE A 107 8.10 -0.72 -11.45
C PHE A 107 8.86 -1.93 -10.92
N TRP A 108 9.11 -2.94 -11.76
CA TRP A 108 9.64 -4.24 -11.35
C TRP A 108 11.10 -4.44 -11.75
N SER A 109 11.68 -3.50 -12.48
CA SER A 109 13.07 -3.55 -12.93
C SER A 109 14.07 -3.09 -11.86
N THR A 110 13.61 -2.42 -10.79
CA THR A 110 14.45 -1.86 -9.73
C THR A 110 13.87 -2.11 -8.35
N GLY A 111 14.74 -2.19 -7.35
CA GLY A 111 14.36 -2.31 -5.94
C GLY A 111 15.44 -1.77 -5.01
N LEU A 112 15.12 -1.71 -3.72
CA LEU A 112 16.01 -1.29 -2.65
C LEU A 112 16.18 -2.45 -1.65
N LEU A 113 17.43 -2.76 -1.31
CA LEU A 113 17.75 -3.45 -0.06
C LEU A 113 17.81 -2.41 1.05
N LEU A 114 17.16 -2.71 2.18
CA LEU A 114 17.21 -1.87 3.37
C LEU A 114 18.26 -2.46 4.32
N GLN A 115 19.41 -1.80 4.43
CA GLN A 115 20.41 -2.16 5.43
C GLN A 115 20.08 -1.42 6.73
N VAL A 116 19.73 -2.17 7.77
CA VAL A 116 19.32 -1.63 9.07
C VAL A 116 20.45 -1.79 10.07
N SER A 117 20.96 -0.68 10.58
CA SER A 117 21.99 -0.64 11.63
C SER A 117 21.34 -0.41 12.99
N LEU A 118 21.58 -1.31 13.92
CA LEU A 118 21.09 -1.25 15.30
C LEU A 118 22.24 -0.78 16.21
N ALA A 119 22.36 0.54 16.39
CA ALA A 119 23.36 1.15 17.26
C ALA A 119 22.68 1.77 18.51
N GLU A 120 23.09 2.96 18.96
CA GLU A 120 22.31 3.75 19.95
C GLU A 120 20.98 4.26 19.35
N LYS A 121 20.96 4.47 18.04
CA LYS A 121 19.75 4.77 17.25
C LYS A 121 19.71 3.86 16.03
N LEU A 122 18.49 3.49 15.61
CA LEU A 122 18.27 2.76 14.37
C LEU A 122 18.54 3.68 13.17
N PHE A 123 19.34 3.19 12.23
CA PHE A 123 19.61 3.87 10.95
C PHE A 123 19.32 2.92 9.79
N VAL A 124 18.80 3.48 8.68
CA VAL A 124 18.47 2.73 7.47
C VAL A 124 19.25 3.31 6.30
N GLU A 125 20.04 2.45 5.65
CA GLU A 125 20.69 2.73 4.37
C GLU A 125 19.93 2.04 3.23
N TYR A 126 19.86 2.71 2.08
CA TYR A 126 19.10 2.27 0.91
C TYR A 126 20.05 1.85 -0.19
N ILE A 127 20.16 0.55 -0.43
CA ILE A 127 21.08 -0.01 -1.45
C ILE A 127 20.27 -0.38 -2.68
N PRO A 128 20.42 0.34 -3.81
CA PRO A 128 19.66 0.04 -5.01
C PRO A 128 20.20 -1.18 -5.75
N PHE A 129 19.27 -1.95 -6.32
CA PHE A 129 19.57 -3.05 -7.22
C PHE A 129 18.63 -3.02 -8.43
N CYS A 130 19.08 -3.66 -9.51
CA CYS A 130 18.34 -3.81 -10.75
C CYS A 130 18.09 -5.29 -11.04
N LYS A 131 16.97 -5.59 -11.68
CA LYS A 131 16.71 -6.90 -12.28
C LYS A 131 17.69 -7.11 -13.44
N LYS A 132 18.26 -8.31 -13.54
CA LYS A 132 19.12 -8.75 -14.63
C LYS A 132 18.78 -10.18 -15.02
N GLY A 133 18.05 -10.34 -16.13
CA GLY A 133 17.49 -11.63 -16.54
C GLY A 133 16.57 -12.20 -15.45
N ASN A 134 16.85 -13.42 -15.01
CA ASN A 134 16.14 -14.13 -13.94
C ASN A 134 16.74 -13.89 -12.54
N GLY A 135 17.55 -12.85 -12.37
CA GLY A 135 18.18 -12.50 -11.10
C GLY A 135 18.21 -11.00 -10.83
N VAL A 136 18.96 -10.61 -9.81
CA VAL A 136 19.22 -9.22 -9.45
C VAL A 136 20.71 -8.93 -9.35
N GLN A 137 21.09 -7.69 -9.57
CA GLN A 137 22.45 -7.19 -9.40
C GLN A 137 22.39 -5.82 -8.72
N LEU A 138 23.35 -5.52 -7.84
CA LEU A 138 23.54 -4.17 -7.31
C LEU A 138 23.64 -3.15 -8.45
N ALA A 139 23.02 -1.99 -8.27
CA ALA A 139 23.02 -0.94 -9.28
C ALA A 139 24.46 -0.43 -9.52
N GLU A 140 24.78 -0.14 -10.78
CA GLU A 140 26.00 0.60 -11.11
C GLU A 140 25.84 2.05 -10.66
N LYS A 141 26.97 2.78 -10.47
CA LYS A 141 26.94 4.19 -10.03
C LYS A 141 25.99 5.08 -10.84
N LYS A 142 25.88 4.85 -12.16
CA LYS A 142 24.99 5.62 -13.04
C LYS A 142 23.49 5.36 -12.73
N ASP A 143 23.16 4.13 -12.37
CA ASP A 143 21.78 3.68 -12.11
C ASP A 143 21.37 3.97 -10.67
N GLU A 144 22.34 4.02 -9.76
CA GLU A 144 22.13 4.45 -8.38
C GLU A 144 21.46 5.84 -8.32
N TYR A 145 21.97 6.82 -9.09
CA TYR A 145 21.37 8.15 -9.14
C TYR A 145 19.94 8.15 -9.72
N SER A 146 19.68 7.34 -10.74
CA SER A 146 18.35 7.28 -11.38
C SER A 146 17.31 6.58 -10.49
N ILE A 147 17.74 5.73 -9.57
CA ILE A 147 16.89 5.03 -8.60
C ILE A 147 16.70 5.88 -7.33
N LEU A 148 17.80 6.27 -6.69
CA LEU A 148 17.78 6.96 -5.40
C LEU A 148 17.34 8.41 -5.52
N GLY A 149 17.69 9.12 -6.60
CA GLY A 149 17.31 10.52 -6.81
C GLY A 149 15.79 10.72 -6.74
N PRO A 150 14.99 10.02 -7.56
CA PRO A 150 13.53 10.07 -7.47
C PRO A 150 12.97 9.57 -6.13
N PHE A 151 13.60 8.58 -5.50
CA PHE A 151 13.20 8.09 -4.18
C PHE A 151 13.34 9.18 -3.10
N PHE A 152 14.48 9.86 -3.03
CA PHE A 152 14.71 10.99 -2.12
C PHE A 152 13.80 12.18 -2.45
N LEU A 153 13.64 12.53 -3.73
CA LEU A 153 12.73 13.61 -4.14
C LEU A 153 11.29 13.37 -3.67
N ARG A 154 10.76 12.16 -3.87
CA ARG A 154 9.41 11.81 -3.39
C ARG A 154 9.32 11.88 -1.87
N SER A 155 10.39 11.50 -1.18
CA SER A 155 10.49 11.55 0.29
C SER A 155 10.43 12.99 0.81
N GLU A 156 11.02 13.96 0.11
CA GLU A 156 10.85 15.38 0.42
C GLU A 156 9.45 15.90 0.10
N GLN A 157 8.87 15.46 -1.03
CA GLN A 157 7.56 15.90 -1.47
C GLN A 157 6.45 15.52 -0.48
N ILE A 158 6.47 14.30 0.06
CA ILE A 158 5.43 13.84 0.99
C ILE A 158 5.43 14.61 2.32
N LEU A 159 6.53 15.30 2.66
CA LEU A 159 6.59 16.15 3.85
C LEU A 159 5.88 17.50 3.67
N LYS A 160 5.62 17.92 2.43
CA LYS A 160 4.93 19.18 2.14
C LYS A 160 3.46 19.07 2.54
N PRO A 161 2.90 20.04 3.31
CA PRO A 161 1.50 20.03 3.70
C PRO A 161 0.57 19.91 2.49
N GLY A 162 -0.40 18.99 2.54
CA GLY A 162 -1.42 18.80 1.50
C GLY A 162 -0.96 18.07 0.23
N PHE A 163 0.34 17.75 0.09
CA PHE A 163 0.86 17.08 -1.11
C PHE A 163 0.30 15.66 -1.25
N VAL A 164 0.33 14.88 -0.17
CA VAL A 164 -0.14 13.49 -0.17
C VAL A 164 -1.64 13.42 -0.50
N GLU A 165 -2.43 14.31 0.08
CA GLU A 165 -3.86 14.42 -0.15
C GLU A 165 -4.17 14.78 -1.61
N SER A 166 -3.43 15.75 -2.16
CA SER A 166 -3.60 16.22 -3.53
C SER A 166 -3.20 15.17 -4.56
N GLU A 167 -2.06 14.50 -4.37
CA GLU A 167 -1.61 13.42 -5.25
C GLU A 167 -2.53 12.19 -5.18
N PHE A 168 -3.10 11.90 -4.01
CA PHE A 168 -4.07 10.83 -3.89
C PHE A 168 -5.42 11.17 -4.53
N ALA A 169 -5.88 12.42 -4.42
CA ALA A 169 -7.06 12.88 -5.15
C ALA A 169 -6.90 12.72 -6.67
N ARG A 170 -5.74 13.11 -7.20
CA ARG A 170 -5.39 12.89 -8.61
C ARG A 170 -5.41 11.42 -9.00
N TYR A 171 -4.83 10.55 -8.17
CA TYR A 171 -4.89 9.10 -8.37
C TYR A 171 -6.33 8.58 -8.38
N CYS A 172 -7.19 9.07 -7.49
CA CYS A 172 -8.62 8.70 -7.44
C CYS A 172 -9.36 9.12 -8.71
N ASP A 173 -9.09 10.31 -9.25
CA ASP A 173 -9.72 10.76 -10.51
C ASP A 173 -9.30 9.91 -11.71
N GLU A 174 -8.01 9.54 -11.78
CA GLU A 174 -7.44 8.73 -12.86
C GLU A 174 -7.91 7.27 -12.80
N ASN A 175 -8.08 6.71 -11.59
CA ASN A 175 -8.26 5.26 -11.40
C ASN A 175 -9.64 4.86 -10.83
N GLY A 176 -10.42 5.80 -10.29
CA GLY A 176 -11.68 5.54 -9.59
C GLY A 176 -12.74 4.85 -10.44
N GLN A 177 -12.78 5.15 -11.75
CA GLN A 177 -13.74 4.56 -12.68
C GLN A 177 -13.63 3.03 -12.77
N TYR A 178 -12.42 2.48 -12.59
CA TYR A 178 -12.22 1.03 -12.55
C TYR A 178 -13.06 0.39 -11.43
N TYR A 179 -13.00 0.95 -10.22
CA TYR A 179 -13.74 0.44 -9.06
C TYR A 179 -15.25 0.53 -9.27
N MET A 180 -15.74 1.63 -9.85
CA MET A 180 -17.17 1.77 -10.16
C MET A 180 -17.65 0.73 -11.17
N ALA A 181 -16.86 0.45 -12.21
CA ALA A 181 -17.18 -0.58 -13.19
C ALA A 181 -17.16 -1.99 -12.57
N VAL A 182 -16.28 -2.26 -11.61
CA VAL A 182 -16.28 -3.51 -10.83
C VAL A 182 -17.54 -3.61 -9.97
N PHE A 183 -17.94 -2.56 -9.25
CA PHE A 183 -19.20 -2.54 -8.50
C PHE A 183 -20.43 -2.72 -9.40
N ALA A 184 -20.35 -2.32 -10.67
CA ALA A 184 -21.42 -2.52 -11.65
C ALA A 184 -21.56 -3.97 -12.09
N GLY A 185 -20.65 -4.85 -11.67
CA GLY A 185 -20.58 -6.24 -12.11
C GLY A 185 -20.06 -6.40 -13.55
N PHE A 186 -19.47 -5.36 -14.14
CA PHE A 186 -18.96 -5.44 -15.50
C PHE A 186 -17.78 -6.41 -15.57
N GLY A 187 -17.86 -7.40 -16.47
CA GLY A 187 -16.76 -8.31 -16.78
C GLY A 187 -15.58 -7.59 -17.46
N LYS A 188 -14.42 -8.27 -17.56
CA LYS A 188 -13.16 -7.69 -18.08
C LYS A 188 -13.33 -6.99 -19.44
N ILE A 189 -14.06 -7.62 -20.37
CA ILE A 189 -14.30 -7.08 -21.72
C ILE A 189 -15.07 -5.76 -21.64
N VAL A 190 -16.18 -5.74 -20.92
CA VAL A 190 -17.03 -4.55 -20.77
C VAL A 190 -16.28 -3.41 -20.09
N ARG A 191 -15.48 -3.70 -19.05
CA ARG A 191 -14.65 -2.68 -18.38
C ARG A 191 -13.62 -2.06 -19.33
N ASN A 192 -12.98 -2.86 -20.17
CA ASN A 192 -12.02 -2.35 -21.15
C ASN A 192 -12.68 -1.44 -22.20
N ILE A 193 -13.87 -1.83 -22.68
CA ILE A 193 -14.66 -0.99 -23.59
C ILE A 193 -15.08 0.30 -22.89
N ASP A 194 -15.63 0.23 -21.68
CA ASP A 194 -16.05 1.40 -20.93
C ASP A 194 -14.89 2.37 -20.65
N LYS A 195 -13.68 1.85 -20.38
CA LYS A 195 -12.47 2.66 -20.24
C LYS A 195 -12.13 3.43 -21.53
N LEU A 196 -12.28 2.82 -22.71
CA LEU A 196 -12.08 3.49 -24.01
C LEU A 196 -13.06 4.66 -24.20
N PHE A 197 -14.29 4.51 -23.70
CA PHE A 197 -15.31 5.57 -23.72
C PHE A 197 -15.28 6.47 -22.47
N LYS A 198 -14.14 6.57 -21.77
CA LYS A 198 -13.94 7.42 -20.58
C LYS A 198 -14.97 7.18 -19.46
N GLY A 199 -15.45 5.93 -19.33
CA GLY A 199 -16.42 5.52 -18.33
C GLY A 199 -17.87 5.84 -18.69
N PHE A 200 -18.20 6.05 -19.96
CA PHE A 200 -19.55 6.47 -20.39
C PHE A 200 -20.67 5.57 -19.85
N PHE A 201 -20.52 4.25 -19.93
CA PHE A 201 -21.54 3.30 -19.47
C PHE A 201 -21.65 3.30 -17.95
N THR A 202 -20.51 3.27 -17.26
CA THR A 202 -20.45 3.30 -15.79
C THR A 202 -21.02 4.62 -15.23
N ARG A 203 -20.65 5.77 -15.80
CA ARG A 203 -21.16 7.09 -15.41
C ARG A 203 -22.67 7.23 -15.66
N ARG A 204 -23.20 6.59 -16.72
CA ARG A 204 -24.65 6.59 -16.99
C ARG A 204 -25.41 5.68 -16.02
N LEU A 205 -24.81 4.58 -15.59
CA LEU A 205 -25.40 3.64 -14.63
C LEU A 205 -25.56 4.27 -13.24
N TYR A 206 -24.54 5.00 -12.81
CA TYR A 206 -24.48 5.65 -11.50
C TYR A 206 -24.86 7.13 -11.58
N SER A 207 -26.15 7.43 -11.36
CA SER A 207 -26.55 8.78 -11.00
C SER A 207 -25.90 9.19 -9.67
N TRP A 208 -25.80 10.50 -9.41
CA TRP A 208 -25.26 11.02 -8.16
C TRP A 208 -25.92 10.36 -6.93
N LYS A 209 -27.25 10.20 -6.93
CA LYS A 209 -27.98 9.50 -5.86
C LYS A 209 -27.50 8.06 -5.64
N LYS A 210 -27.27 7.29 -6.71
CA LYS A 210 -26.77 5.91 -6.60
C LYS A 210 -25.32 5.86 -6.12
N ALA A 211 -24.48 6.76 -6.62
CA ALA A 211 -23.09 6.87 -6.19
C ALA A 211 -22.99 7.20 -4.70
N SER A 212 -23.81 8.13 -4.20
CA SER A 212 -23.86 8.49 -2.78
C SER A 212 -24.33 7.34 -1.89
N LEU A 213 -25.23 6.47 -2.36
CA LEU A 213 -25.61 5.26 -1.62
C LEU A 213 -24.43 4.29 -1.49
N ILE A 214 -23.70 4.06 -2.57
CA ILE A 214 -22.48 3.22 -2.54
C ILE A 214 -21.45 3.82 -1.59
N GLN A 215 -21.21 5.13 -1.68
CA GLN A 215 -20.30 5.83 -0.78
C GLN A 215 -20.69 5.61 0.69
N ASN A 216 -21.96 5.83 1.05
CA ASN A 216 -22.46 5.63 2.41
C ASN A 216 -22.29 4.17 2.89
N HIS A 217 -22.54 3.18 2.02
CA HIS A 217 -22.34 1.77 2.35
C HIS A 217 -20.86 1.41 2.59
N VAL A 218 -19.93 2.10 1.94
CA VAL A 218 -18.48 1.88 2.10
C VAL A 218 -17.94 2.62 3.34
N GLU A 219 -18.38 3.86 3.55
CA GLU A 219 -17.91 4.73 4.64
C GLU A 219 -18.46 4.27 5.99
N CYS A 220 -19.77 4.01 6.10
CA CYS A 220 -20.39 3.60 7.36
C CYS A 220 -19.92 2.20 7.77
N GLU A 221 -19.34 2.10 8.97
CA GLU A 221 -18.73 0.90 9.52
C GLU A 221 -19.71 -0.27 9.57
N SER A 222 -20.90 -0.06 10.16
CA SER A 222 -21.91 -1.11 10.31
C SER A 222 -22.48 -1.59 8.98
N GLN A 223 -22.62 -0.69 8.00
CA GLN A 223 -23.11 -1.06 6.67
C GLN A 223 -22.04 -1.85 5.90
N ARG A 224 -20.78 -1.40 5.94
CA ARG A 224 -19.64 -2.11 5.35
C ARG A 224 -19.49 -3.51 5.93
N GLU A 225 -19.57 -3.64 7.26
CA GLU A 225 -19.54 -4.92 7.96
C GLU A 225 -20.66 -5.85 7.47
N THR A 226 -21.88 -5.34 7.36
CA THR A 226 -23.04 -6.11 6.86
C THR A 226 -22.82 -6.60 5.42
N VAL A 227 -22.31 -5.74 4.54
CA VAL A 227 -22.02 -6.11 3.13
C VAL A 227 -20.94 -7.18 3.06
N ILE A 228 -19.84 -7.02 3.81
CA ILE A 228 -18.74 -8.01 3.85
C ILE A 228 -19.25 -9.35 4.40
N GLY A 229 -20.02 -9.33 5.50
CA GLY A 229 -20.61 -10.54 6.09
C GLY A 229 -21.52 -11.29 5.13
N TYR A 230 -22.38 -10.57 4.38
CA TYR A 230 -23.21 -11.18 3.34
C TYR A 230 -22.39 -11.84 2.23
N LEU A 231 -21.34 -11.17 1.73
CA LEU A 231 -20.48 -11.71 0.68
C LEU A 231 -19.68 -12.94 1.15
N ASN A 232 -19.18 -12.93 2.37
CA ASN A 232 -18.47 -14.07 2.97
C ASN A 232 -19.40 -15.28 3.10
N ASN A 233 -20.62 -15.09 3.60
CA ASN A 233 -21.62 -16.15 3.70
C ASN A 233 -21.98 -16.74 2.34
N LYS A 234 -22.08 -15.89 1.29
CA LYS A 234 -22.31 -16.36 -0.07
C LYS A 234 -21.15 -17.19 -0.61
N ARG A 235 -19.90 -16.78 -0.34
CA ARG A 235 -18.70 -17.53 -0.75
C ARG A 235 -18.61 -18.90 -0.08
N LEU A 236 -19.04 -19.04 1.17
CA LEU A 236 -19.05 -20.32 1.88
C LEU A 236 -20.14 -21.28 1.39
N ARG A 237 -21.18 -20.78 0.72
CA ARG A 237 -22.29 -21.59 0.18
C ARG A 237 -22.02 -22.13 -1.22
N ASN A 238 -21.04 -21.57 -1.93
CA ASN A 238 -20.66 -21.94 -3.30
C ASN A 238 -19.37 -22.73 -3.29
#